data_AF-A0A0G2GA88-F1
#
_entry.id   AF-A0A0G2GA88-F1
#
_cell.length_a   1.000
_cell.length_b   1.000
_cell.length_c   1.000
_cell.angle_alpha   90.00
_cell.angle_beta   90.00
_cell.angle_gamma   90.00
#
_symmetry.space_group_name_H-M   'P 1'
#
loop_
_entity.id
_entity.type
_entity.pdbx_description
1 polymer ?
#
loop_
_entity_poly.entity_id
_entity_poly.type
_entity_poly.pdbx_seq_one_letter_code
_entity_poly.pdbx_strand_id
1 'polypeptide(L)'
;MFSLRYDTANILSMLGRSMEKLLTLPTEEFERYRRGHPDQVSDEEREVPESYHYTTQGDMLMRSQLDAQDNRLPGTGMFDLKTRAVVSIRMDVQDWKENTGYQIKTGTGNFESFEREYYDMMRSTMLKYSLQVRMGRMDGIFVAFHNIERIFGFQYVSLDEMDMALHNPKSKTRHLGDQEFRISVDLLNKALNMATERFPETSIRFHFEAREGAEPFMYIFAEAMPEEEVQKIQEANKARTEQWERKVLGLESDQTEDVTLRVANHPAVPEHRAVDAVTLPELFEIPDEEPPWSSVAPHAQPEALEKNILEETDGSHSTATAENSTGVSSGADGSEAGEPASGSLLALKLWTRNKINGESVGRVDDVTEETEWTVDYQFEELSPADAQKRYAESKRRRAVGLEDPELRKEGLEEEEKVLSFYQRRLRELSKSGRQWRDQKDEEAKDKEKVVLDLEPRDGPMAAKEVQPTEQLVRAAVGVDDYMSWLYGKRD
;
A
#
# COMPACT_ATOMS: atom_id res chain seq x y z
N MET A 1 19.18 -3.76 -4.56
CA MET A 1 18.10 -3.16 -5.37
C MET A 1 16.83 -3.94 -5.06
N PHE A 2 15.76 -3.29 -4.61
CA PHE A 2 14.48 -3.97 -4.33
C PHE A 2 13.64 -4.03 -5.60
N SER A 3 12.98 -5.15 -5.85
CA SER A 3 12.06 -5.31 -6.99
C SER A 3 10.78 -6.02 -6.56
N LEU A 4 9.64 -5.42 -6.87
CA LEU A 4 8.33 -6.01 -6.64
C LEU A 4 7.90 -6.86 -7.85
N ARG A 5 7.78 -8.17 -7.64
CA ARG A 5 7.37 -9.13 -8.68
C ARG A 5 5.93 -8.90 -9.19
N TYR A 6 5.04 -8.45 -8.32
CA TYR A 6 3.59 -8.37 -8.58
C TYR A 6 3.12 -6.97 -9.00
N ASP A 7 4.06 -6.07 -9.28
CA ASP A 7 3.71 -4.73 -9.75
C ASP A 7 3.17 -4.84 -11.19
N THR A 8 1.93 -4.39 -11.40
CA THR A 8 1.28 -4.43 -12.71
C THR A 8 1.07 -3.01 -13.21
N ALA A 9 1.55 -2.76 -14.43
CA ALA A 9 1.35 -1.49 -15.09
C ALA A 9 -0.13 -1.20 -15.26
N ASN A 10 -0.52 0.02 -14.87
CA ASN A 10 -1.90 0.48 -14.96
C ASN A 10 -1.94 1.99 -15.20
N ILE A 11 -3.14 2.50 -15.52
CA ILE A 11 -3.34 3.89 -15.93
C ILE A 11 -2.96 4.88 -14.83
N LEU A 12 -3.13 4.50 -13.57
CA LEU A 12 -2.81 5.35 -12.44
C LEU A 12 -1.29 5.55 -12.29
N SER A 13 -0.48 4.55 -12.59
CA SER A 13 0.99 4.67 -12.55
C SER A 13 1.50 5.71 -13.55
N MET A 14 0.97 5.69 -14.79
CA MET A 14 1.32 6.67 -15.81
C MET A 14 0.79 8.06 -15.48
N LEU A 15 -0.48 8.14 -15.04
CA LEU A 15 -1.12 9.41 -14.78
C LEU A 15 -0.47 10.13 -13.59
N GLY A 16 -0.10 9.40 -12.54
CA GLY A 16 0.57 9.96 -11.37
C GLY A 16 1.85 10.72 -11.75
N ARG A 17 2.73 10.09 -12.55
CA ARG A 17 3.97 10.74 -13.06
C ARG A 17 3.68 11.97 -13.90
N SER A 18 2.68 11.91 -14.77
CA SER A 18 2.31 13.05 -15.61
C SER A 18 1.71 14.19 -14.78
N MET A 19 0.90 13.87 -13.78
CA MET A 19 0.25 14.85 -12.92
C MET A 19 1.24 15.51 -11.97
N GLU A 20 2.26 14.81 -11.50
CA GLU A 20 3.34 15.41 -10.71
C GLU A 20 4.05 16.52 -11.48
N LYS A 21 4.43 16.24 -12.75
CA LYS A 21 4.99 17.27 -13.64
C LYS A 21 4.01 18.41 -13.89
N LEU A 22 2.72 18.10 -14.10
CA LEU A 22 1.67 19.11 -14.29
C LEU A 22 1.54 20.04 -13.08
N LEU A 23 1.74 19.51 -11.87
CA LEU A 23 1.54 20.25 -10.62
C LEU A 23 2.82 20.92 -10.09
N THR A 24 3.99 20.58 -10.64
CA THR A 24 5.29 21.14 -10.22
C THR A 24 5.93 22.07 -11.25
N LEU A 25 5.64 21.89 -12.54
CA LEU A 25 6.25 22.67 -13.61
C LEU A 25 5.37 23.85 -14.04
N PRO A 26 5.98 24.96 -14.47
CA PRO A 26 5.27 26.00 -15.20
C PRO A 26 4.56 25.43 -16.43
N THR A 27 3.41 26.01 -16.80
CA THR A 27 2.59 25.52 -17.92
C THR A 27 3.37 25.44 -19.24
N GLU A 28 4.21 26.44 -19.52
CA GLU A 28 5.03 26.47 -20.74
C GLU A 28 6.04 25.32 -20.81
N GLU A 29 6.59 24.92 -19.66
CA GLU A 29 7.51 23.77 -19.57
C GLU A 29 6.77 22.44 -19.64
N PHE A 30 5.61 22.35 -18.98
CA PHE A 30 4.79 21.14 -19.01
C PHE A 30 4.30 20.80 -20.42
N GLU A 31 3.86 21.80 -21.21
CA GLU A 31 3.38 21.57 -22.58
C GLU A 31 4.45 20.95 -23.50
N ARG A 32 5.74 21.11 -23.20
CA ARG A 32 6.84 20.46 -23.93
C ARG A 32 6.84 18.93 -23.78
N TYR A 33 6.23 18.39 -22.72
CA TYR A 33 6.04 16.94 -22.54
C TYR A 33 4.88 16.38 -23.36
N ARG A 34 4.05 17.25 -23.97
CA ARG A 34 2.93 16.82 -24.80
C ARG A 34 3.41 16.19 -26.10
N ARG A 35 2.73 15.10 -26.50
CA ARG A 35 2.97 14.46 -27.80
C ARG A 35 2.69 15.45 -28.94
N GLY A 36 3.69 15.65 -29.81
CA GLY A 36 3.57 16.52 -30.98
C GLY A 36 3.86 18.00 -30.71
N HIS A 37 4.33 18.36 -29.51
CA HIS A 37 4.87 19.70 -29.26
C HIS A 37 6.13 19.92 -30.12
N PRO A 38 6.33 21.09 -30.76
CA PRO A 38 7.49 21.34 -31.63
C PRO A 38 8.84 21.23 -30.90
N ASP A 39 8.91 21.74 -29.67
CA ASP A 39 10.11 21.73 -28.84
C ASP A 39 9.97 20.74 -27.67
N GLN A 40 9.98 19.44 -27.99
CA GLN A 40 9.84 18.41 -26.96
C GLN A 40 11.07 18.37 -26.03
N VAL A 41 10.82 17.99 -24.78
CA VAL A 41 11.90 17.77 -23.80
C VAL A 41 12.86 16.71 -24.30
N SER A 42 14.14 17.05 -24.36
CA SER A 42 15.24 16.17 -24.79
C SER A 42 15.43 14.99 -23.84
N ASP A 43 16.14 13.95 -24.28
CA ASP A 43 16.44 12.81 -23.42
C ASP A 43 17.36 13.19 -22.26
N GLU A 44 18.30 14.14 -22.46
CA GLU A 44 19.17 14.63 -21.40
C GLU A 44 18.38 15.40 -20.32
N GLU A 45 17.40 16.22 -20.71
CA GLU A 45 16.52 16.92 -19.75
C GLU A 45 15.58 15.97 -19.00
N ARG A 46 15.30 14.78 -19.55
CA ARG A 46 14.49 13.74 -18.88
C ARG A 46 15.29 12.95 -17.85
N GLU A 47 16.61 12.89 -18.01
CA GLU A 47 17.52 12.16 -17.13
C GLU A 47 18.09 13.02 -15.99
N VAL A 48 17.61 14.27 -15.85
CA VAL A 48 18.01 15.15 -14.74
C VAL A 48 17.71 14.44 -13.41
N PRO A 49 18.71 14.30 -12.52
CA PRO A 49 18.53 13.62 -11.25
C PRO A 49 17.45 14.30 -10.41
N GLU A 50 16.56 13.50 -9.85
CA GLU A 50 15.55 13.98 -8.93
C GLU A 50 16.18 14.39 -7.59
N SER A 51 15.43 15.18 -6.82
CA SER A 51 15.86 15.57 -5.48
C SER A 51 15.61 14.43 -4.49
N TYR A 52 16.66 14.06 -3.75
CA TYR A 52 16.59 12.99 -2.75
C TYR A 52 16.96 13.48 -1.36
N HIS A 53 16.30 12.91 -0.36
CA HIS A 53 16.67 13.01 1.04
C HIS A 53 17.16 11.65 1.55
N TYR A 54 18.27 11.63 2.26
CA TYR A 54 18.86 10.40 2.81
C TYR A 54 18.73 10.41 4.34
N THR A 55 18.17 9.34 4.88
CA THR A 55 18.00 9.14 6.32
C THR A 55 18.58 7.82 6.75
N THR A 56 19.06 7.76 8.00
CA THR A 56 19.64 6.55 8.58
C THR A 56 18.89 6.14 9.83
N GLN A 57 18.70 4.84 9.99
CA GLN A 57 18.23 4.25 11.24
C GLN A 57 19.01 2.96 11.54
N GLY A 58 19.78 2.96 12.62
CA GLY A 58 20.76 1.90 12.86
C GLY A 58 21.81 1.88 11.74
N ASP A 59 22.04 0.72 11.17
CA ASP A 59 22.88 0.47 9.99
C ASP A 59 22.11 0.55 8.65
N MET A 60 20.80 0.86 8.69
CA MET A 60 20.00 1.02 7.47
C MET A 60 20.09 2.45 6.93
N LEU A 61 20.49 2.58 5.67
CA LEU A 61 20.41 3.83 4.88
C LEU A 61 19.16 3.80 4.00
N MET A 62 18.30 4.79 4.17
CA MET A 62 17.07 4.97 3.41
C MET A 62 17.20 6.21 2.53
N ARG A 63 16.58 6.15 1.34
CA ARG A 63 16.48 7.26 0.40
C ARG A 63 14.99 7.53 0.16
N SER A 64 14.58 8.77 0.35
CA SER A 64 13.28 9.27 -0.09
C SER A 64 13.46 10.24 -1.25
N GLN A 65 12.61 10.11 -2.25
CA GLN A 65 12.42 11.15 -3.25
C GLN A 65 11.64 12.31 -2.61
N LEU A 66 11.88 13.52 -3.10
CA LEU A 66 11.19 14.74 -2.70
C LEU A 66 10.51 15.35 -3.93
N ASP A 67 9.20 15.58 -3.83
CA ASP A 67 8.41 16.06 -4.97
C ASP A 67 8.33 17.59 -5.02
N ALA A 68 8.06 18.24 -3.89
CA ALA A 68 7.81 19.68 -3.86
C ALA A 68 8.24 20.36 -2.55
N GLN A 69 8.46 21.67 -2.64
CA GLN A 69 8.73 22.55 -1.51
C GLN A 69 7.90 23.83 -1.63
N ASP A 70 7.29 24.29 -0.53
CA ASP A 70 6.66 25.61 -0.46
C ASP A 70 6.91 26.28 0.88
N ASN A 71 7.44 27.52 0.86
CA ASN A 71 7.79 28.28 2.06
C ASN A 71 6.58 28.72 2.91
N ARG A 72 5.35 28.58 2.40
CA ARG A 72 4.13 28.88 3.16
C ARG A 72 3.76 27.76 4.13
N LEU A 73 4.29 26.55 3.92
CA LEU A 73 4.08 25.42 4.81
C LEU A 73 5.00 25.50 6.03
N PRO A 74 4.56 24.97 7.19
CA PRO A 74 5.40 24.91 8.39
C PRO A 74 6.58 23.95 8.19
N GLY A 75 7.55 24.01 9.11
CA GLY A 75 8.66 23.05 9.16
C GLY A 75 9.68 23.28 8.05
N THR A 76 9.97 22.22 7.29
CA THR A 76 10.90 22.28 6.14
C THR A 76 10.25 22.87 4.89
N GLY A 77 8.92 22.87 4.84
CA GLY A 77 8.12 23.20 3.67
C GLY A 77 8.13 22.11 2.60
N MET A 78 8.80 20.97 2.83
CA MET A 78 8.87 19.85 1.90
C MET A 78 7.61 18.99 2.03
N PHE A 79 7.02 18.59 0.90
CA PHE A 79 5.87 17.71 0.89
C PHE A 79 5.87 16.83 -0.36
N ASP A 80 5.15 15.72 -0.25
CA ASP A 80 4.99 14.76 -1.34
C ASP A 80 3.72 15.06 -2.15
N LEU A 81 3.74 14.82 -3.46
CA LEU A 81 2.59 15.01 -4.33
C LEU A 81 1.93 13.66 -4.62
N LYS A 82 0.65 13.55 -4.21
CA LYS A 82 -0.14 12.34 -4.46
C LYS A 82 -1.31 12.63 -5.37
N THR A 83 -1.62 11.68 -6.23
CA THR A 83 -2.84 11.71 -7.04
C THR A 83 -3.74 10.58 -6.61
N ARG A 84 -5.00 10.90 -6.35
CA ARG A 84 -6.00 9.93 -5.93
C ARG A 84 -7.13 9.86 -6.94
N ALA A 85 -7.23 8.72 -7.61
CA ALA A 85 -8.36 8.45 -8.46
C ALA A 85 -9.61 8.15 -7.61
N VAL A 86 -10.77 8.62 -8.08
CA VAL A 86 -12.06 8.33 -7.45
C VAL A 86 -12.34 6.83 -7.37
N VAL A 87 -13.17 6.44 -6.42
CA VAL A 87 -13.48 5.03 -6.12
C VAL A 87 -13.92 4.21 -7.33
N SER A 88 -14.65 4.80 -8.29
CA SER A 88 -15.08 4.12 -9.52
C SER A 88 -13.91 3.60 -10.36
N ILE A 89 -12.81 4.36 -10.41
CA ILE A 89 -11.60 3.98 -11.13
C ILE A 89 -10.82 2.95 -10.33
N ARG A 90 -10.63 3.17 -9.02
CA ARG A 90 -9.82 2.28 -8.15
C ARG A 90 -10.39 0.87 -8.07
N MET A 91 -11.71 0.72 -8.17
CA MET A 91 -12.40 -0.57 -8.06
C MET A 91 -12.46 -1.34 -9.38
N ASP A 92 -12.15 -0.69 -10.51
CA ASP A 92 -12.17 -1.27 -11.84
C ASP A 92 -11.17 -0.54 -12.76
N VAL A 93 -9.89 -0.69 -12.43
CA VAL A 93 -8.77 -0.01 -13.11
C VAL A 93 -8.59 -0.52 -14.55
N GLN A 94 -9.04 -1.74 -14.85
CA GLN A 94 -8.93 -2.32 -16.20
C GLN A 94 -9.94 -1.66 -17.16
N ASP A 95 -11.21 -1.54 -16.75
CA ASP A 95 -12.26 -0.88 -17.52
C ASP A 95 -12.45 0.59 -17.10
N TRP A 96 -11.35 1.27 -16.78
CA TRP A 96 -11.36 2.64 -16.26
C TRP A 96 -12.13 3.64 -17.13
N LYS A 97 -12.16 3.45 -18.45
CA LYS A 97 -12.85 4.32 -19.42
C LYS A 97 -14.36 4.43 -19.16
N GLU A 98 -14.99 3.34 -18.77
CA GLU A 98 -16.43 3.32 -18.45
C GLU A 98 -16.71 4.00 -17.09
N ASN A 99 -15.69 4.08 -16.24
CA ASN A 99 -15.78 4.55 -14.86
C ASN A 99 -15.32 6.02 -14.68
N THR A 100 -14.82 6.68 -15.73
CA THR A 100 -14.40 8.10 -15.67
C THR A 100 -15.55 9.07 -15.42
N GLY A 101 -16.81 8.66 -15.67
CA GLY A 101 -17.96 9.53 -15.51
C GLY A 101 -18.27 9.93 -14.06
N TYR A 102 -17.74 9.22 -13.06
CA TYR A 102 -17.99 9.51 -11.64
C TYR A 102 -17.52 10.92 -11.28
N GLN A 103 -18.32 11.65 -10.48
CA GLN A 103 -18.03 13.04 -10.11
C GLN A 103 -17.97 13.19 -8.58
N ILE A 104 -17.14 14.09 -8.08
CA ILE A 104 -17.27 14.60 -6.71
C ILE A 104 -18.16 15.85 -6.76
N LYS A 105 -19.36 15.76 -6.17
CA LYS A 105 -20.41 16.78 -6.21
C LYS A 105 -20.53 17.54 -4.89
N THR A 106 -20.18 16.90 -3.76
CA THR A 106 -20.37 17.43 -2.41
C THR A 106 -19.11 17.30 -1.56
N GLY A 107 -19.04 18.06 -0.46
CA GLY A 107 -18.00 17.85 0.55
C GLY A 107 -18.22 16.55 1.34
N THR A 108 -19.47 16.24 1.66
CA THR A 108 -19.88 15.11 2.51
C THR A 108 -20.80 14.12 1.79
N GLY A 109 -20.84 12.87 2.26
CA GLY A 109 -21.71 11.79 1.78
C GLY A 109 -20.99 10.46 1.52
N ASN A 110 -21.77 9.40 1.31
CA ASN A 110 -21.24 8.04 1.13
C ASN A 110 -20.64 7.78 -0.26
N PHE A 111 -21.03 8.58 -1.25
CA PHE A 111 -20.55 8.55 -2.63
C PHE A 111 -20.53 9.97 -3.19
N GLU A 112 -19.80 10.16 -4.28
CA GLU A 112 -19.66 11.42 -5.02
C GLU A 112 -19.26 12.60 -4.10
N SER A 113 -18.45 12.33 -3.08
CA SER A 113 -18.04 13.28 -2.04
C SER A 113 -16.55 13.23 -1.73
N PHE A 114 -15.98 14.34 -1.24
CA PHE A 114 -14.61 14.36 -0.73
C PHE A 114 -14.46 13.52 0.54
N GLU A 115 -15.47 13.53 1.42
CA GLU A 115 -15.55 12.69 2.61
C GLU A 115 -15.31 11.22 2.28
N ARG A 116 -15.97 10.68 1.25
CA ARG A 116 -15.79 9.29 0.86
C ARG A 116 -14.38 8.99 0.37
N GLU A 117 -13.81 9.85 -0.47
CA GLU A 117 -12.47 9.62 -1.00
C GLU A 117 -11.39 9.72 0.08
N TYR A 118 -11.57 10.62 1.06
CA TYR A 118 -10.72 10.75 2.23
C TYR A 118 -10.87 9.55 3.18
N TYR A 119 -12.11 9.10 3.45
CA TYR A 119 -12.41 7.89 4.21
C TYR A 119 -11.64 6.68 3.67
N ASP A 120 -11.81 6.41 2.38
CA ASP A 120 -11.14 5.30 1.71
C ASP A 120 -9.62 5.45 1.78
N MET A 121 -9.08 6.69 1.79
CA MET A 121 -7.65 6.96 1.83
C MET A 121 -7.07 6.60 3.19
N MET A 122 -7.74 7.03 4.27
CA MET A 122 -7.38 6.70 5.65
C MET A 122 -7.26 5.20 5.86
N ARG A 123 -8.20 4.43 5.30
CA ARG A 123 -8.28 2.97 5.49
C ARG A 123 -7.36 2.14 4.58
N SER A 124 -6.75 2.75 3.57
CA SER A 124 -5.96 2.01 2.58
C SER A 124 -4.52 2.47 2.51
N THR A 125 -4.28 3.74 2.17
CA THR A 125 -2.95 4.20 1.78
C THR A 125 -2.36 5.29 2.66
N MET A 126 -3.15 5.86 3.58
CA MET A 126 -2.68 6.85 4.54
C MET A 126 -1.49 6.34 5.37
N LEU A 127 -1.51 5.07 5.81
CA LEU A 127 -0.36 4.49 6.51
C LEU A 127 0.91 4.50 5.64
N LYS A 128 0.79 4.15 4.35
CA LYS A 128 1.95 4.19 3.43
C LYS A 128 2.48 5.61 3.27
N TYR A 129 1.58 6.59 3.16
CA TYR A 129 1.95 7.99 3.03
C TYR A 129 2.62 8.52 4.30
N SER A 130 2.11 8.18 5.49
CA SER A 130 2.72 8.60 6.74
C SER A 130 4.14 8.04 6.92
N LEU A 131 4.38 6.79 6.49
CA LEU A 131 5.71 6.18 6.47
C LEU A 131 6.65 6.90 5.47
N GLN A 132 6.16 7.26 4.28
CA GLN A 132 6.96 7.99 3.27
C GLN A 132 7.34 9.39 3.75
N VAL A 133 6.37 10.13 4.30
CA VAL A 133 6.58 11.48 4.86
C VAL A 133 7.63 11.43 5.97
N ARG A 134 7.57 10.46 6.88
CA ARG A 134 8.56 10.26 7.94
C ARG A 134 9.95 9.91 7.40
N MET A 135 10.02 8.95 6.48
CA MET A 135 11.27 8.51 5.87
C MET A 135 11.96 9.67 5.12
N GLY A 136 11.19 10.52 4.45
CA GLY A 136 11.67 11.67 3.71
C GLY A 136 11.80 12.97 4.50
N ARG A 137 11.46 12.96 5.81
CA ARG A 137 11.40 14.16 6.66
C ARG A 137 10.57 15.30 6.06
N MET A 138 9.46 14.93 5.42
CA MET A 138 8.50 15.86 4.84
C MET A 138 7.48 16.31 5.90
N ASP A 139 6.79 17.42 5.64
CA ASP A 139 5.79 18.00 6.54
C ASP A 139 4.37 17.48 6.28
N GLY A 140 4.16 16.80 5.14
CA GLY A 140 2.87 16.22 4.76
C GLY A 140 2.84 15.79 3.30
N ILE A 141 1.62 15.61 2.79
CA ILE A 141 1.35 15.34 1.37
C ILE A 141 0.32 16.32 0.83
N PHE A 142 0.36 16.54 -0.48
CA PHE A 142 -0.64 17.28 -1.22
C PHE A 142 -1.34 16.35 -2.21
N VAL A 143 -2.62 16.10 -2.00
CA VAL A 143 -3.42 15.12 -2.74
C VAL A 143 -4.29 15.81 -3.78
N ALA A 144 -4.16 15.40 -5.05
CA ALA A 144 -5.05 15.80 -6.14
C ALA A 144 -6.08 14.71 -6.42
N PHE A 145 -7.37 15.00 -6.23
CA PHE A 145 -8.46 14.06 -6.50
C PHE A 145 -8.94 14.16 -7.95
N HIS A 146 -9.04 13.03 -8.66
CA HIS A 146 -9.37 13.04 -10.09
C HIS A 146 -10.18 11.81 -10.55
N ASN A 147 -10.84 11.91 -11.69
CA ASN A 147 -11.49 10.78 -12.39
C ASN A 147 -10.78 10.42 -13.71
N ILE A 148 -9.47 10.73 -13.80
CA ILE A 148 -8.63 10.68 -15.01
C ILE A 148 -8.93 11.82 -16.01
N GLU A 149 -10.20 12.12 -16.27
CA GLU A 149 -10.60 13.19 -17.19
C GLU A 149 -10.47 14.59 -16.59
N ARG A 150 -10.63 14.72 -15.26
CA ARG A 150 -10.71 15.99 -14.56
C ARG A 150 -10.16 15.88 -13.14
N ILE A 151 -9.56 16.97 -12.65
CA ILE A 151 -9.22 17.17 -11.24
C ILE A 151 -10.42 17.85 -10.55
N PHE A 152 -10.87 17.30 -9.43
CA PHE A 152 -11.98 17.83 -8.64
C PHE A 152 -11.53 18.84 -7.59
N GLY A 153 -10.34 18.65 -7.05
CA GLY A 153 -9.81 19.51 -6.01
C GLY A 153 -8.53 18.95 -5.43
N PHE A 154 -7.99 19.72 -4.49
CA PHE A 154 -6.74 19.42 -3.82
C PHE A 154 -6.93 19.46 -2.32
N GLN A 155 -6.18 18.63 -1.60
CA GLN A 155 -6.15 18.62 -0.15
C GLN A 155 -4.71 18.45 0.32
N TYR A 156 -4.25 19.38 1.16
CA TYR A 156 -3.03 19.18 1.92
C TYR A 156 -3.36 18.37 3.18
N VAL A 157 -2.62 17.30 3.43
CA VAL A 157 -2.73 16.47 4.63
C VAL A 157 -1.39 16.49 5.34
N SER A 158 -1.34 17.19 6.48
CA SER A 158 -0.12 17.30 7.28
C SER A 158 0.22 15.96 7.96
N LEU A 159 1.50 15.76 8.33
CA LEU A 159 1.89 14.59 9.12
C LEU A 159 1.09 14.49 10.45
N ASP A 160 0.80 15.63 11.08
CA ASP A 160 -0.04 15.67 12.29
C ASP A 160 -1.45 15.13 12.02
N GLU A 161 -2.07 15.54 10.91
CA GLU A 161 -3.38 15.06 10.49
C GLU A 161 -3.37 13.56 10.16
N MET A 162 -2.29 13.06 9.55
CA MET A 162 -2.14 11.62 9.30
C MET A 162 -2.13 10.81 10.60
N ASP A 163 -1.43 11.27 11.63
CA ASP A 163 -1.40 10.58 12.92
C ASP A 163 -2.74 10.68 13.66
N MET A 164 -3.43 11.82 13.56
CA MET A 164 -4.80 11.90 14.08
C MET A 164 -5.73 10.93 13.35
N ALA A 165 -5.58 10.81 12.04
CA ALA A 165 -6.41 9.94 11.21
C ALA A 165 -6.14 8.44 11.45
N LEU A 166 -4.89 8.05 11.65
CA LEU A 166 -4.47 6.65 11.80
C LEU A 166 -4.58 6.16 13.24
N HIS A 167 -4.15 6.98 14.20
CA HIS A 167 -3.99 6.57 15.59
C HIS A 167 -4.96 7.27 16.53
N ASN A 168 -5.36 8.50 16.20
CA ASN A 168 -6.19 9.36 17.04
C ASN A 168 -5.74 9.38 18.52
N PRO A 169 -4.47 9.73 18.80
CA PRO A 169 -3.90 9.65 20.13
C PRO A 169 -4.54 10.69 21.04
N LYS A 170 -4.79 10.32 22.31
CA LYS A 170 -5.43 11.23 23.29
C LYS A 170 -4.61 12.49 23.55
N SER A 171 -3.29 12.38 23.51
CA SER A 171 -2.33 13.48 23.65
C SER A 171 -2.39 14.48 22.50
N LYS A 172 -2.96 14.08 21.35
CA LYS A 172 -2.96 14.85 20.09
C LYS A 172 -1.55 15.19 19.59
N THR A 173 -0.59 14.30 19.86
CA THR A 173 0.80 14.44 19.44
C THR A 173 1.21 13.34 18.47
N ARG A 174 2.33 13.54 17.76
CA ARG A 174 2.89 12.57 16.81
C ARG A 174 3.72 11.44 17.42
N HIS A 175 3.92 11.46 18.74
CA HIS A 175 4.87 10.56 19.40
C HIS A 175 4.55 9.08 19.14
N LEU A 176 3.27 8.70 19.10
CA LEU A 176 2.87 7.33 18.81
C LEU A 176 3.31 6.90 17.40
N GLY A 177 2.96 7.64 16.36
CA GLY A 177 3.34 7.32 14.98
C GLY A 177 4.86 7.37 14.74
N ASP A 178 5.56 8.30 15.40
CA ASP A 178 7.03 8.41 15.29
C ASP A 178 7.75 7.22 15.93
N GLN A 179 7.29 6.76 17.09
CA GLN A 179 7.84 5.58 17.76
C GLN A 179 7.47 4.29 17.01
N GLU A 180 6.24 4.18 16.51
CA GLU A 180 5.80 3.05 15.69
C GLU A 180 6.68 2.90 14.44
N PHE A 181 6.94 4.00 13.74
CA PHE A 181 7.84 4.01 12.58
C PHE A 181 9.22 3.49 12.94
N ARG A 182 9.82 4.01 14.03
CA ARG A 182 11.15 3.59 14.47
C ARG A 182 11.17 2.11 14.83
N ILE A 183 10.23 1.63 15.64
CA ILE A 183 10.17 0.22 16.03
C ILE A 183 10.00 -0.69 14.80
N SER A 184 9.12 -0.31 13.88
CA SER A 184 8.86 -1.08 12.66
C SER A 184 10.10 -1.18 11.77
N VAL A 185 10.82 -0.08 11.56
CA VAL A 185 12.07 -0.07 10.78
C VAL A 185 13.17 -0.88 11.47
N ASP A 186 13.28 -0.82 12.81
CA ASP A 186 14.26 -1.60 13.56
C ASP A 186 14.00 -3.12 13.44
N LEU A 187 12.75 -3.56 13.60
CA LEU A 187 12.37 -4.97 13.43
C LEU A 187 12.57 -5.45 11.99
N LEU A 188 12.22 -4.63 11.00
CA LEU A 188 12.48 -4.93 9.59
C LEU A 188 13.99 -5.11 9.36
N ASN A 189 14.80 -4.18 9.85
CA ASN A 189 16.24 -4.21 9.70
C ASN A 189 16.86 -5.48 10.32
N LYS A 190 16.39 -5.91 11.50
CA LYS A 190 16.81 -7.18 12.11
C LYS A 190 16.47 -8.38 11.23
N ALA A 191 15.27 -8.45 10.68
CA ALA A 191 14.87 -9.53 9.78
C ALA A 191 15.72 -9.56 8.50
N LEU A 192 16.04 -8.39 7.93
CA LEU A 192 16.94 -8.26 6.78
C LEU A 192 18.37 -8.72 7.12
N ASN A 193 18.88 -8.36 8.29
CA ASN A 193 20.21 -8.78 8.76
C ASN A 193 20.29 -10.29 8.95
N MET A 194 19.29 -10.94 9.57
CA MET A 194 19.25 -12.40 9.71
C MET A 194 19.29 -13.12 8.35
N ALA A 195 18.55 -12.60 7.36
CA ALA A 195 18.50 -13.18 6.03
C ALA A 195 19.79 -12.96 5.22
N THR A 196 20.39 -11.76 5.31
CA THR A 196 21.64 -11.44 4.61
C THR A 196 22.86 -12.12 5.22
N GLU A 197 22.86 -12.39 6.53
CA GLU A 197 23.85 -13.25 7.18
C GLU A 197 23.72 -14.71 6.75
N ARG A 198 22.47 -15.19 6.58
CA ARG A 198 22.20 -16.56 6.11
C ARG A 198 22.55 -16.77 4.64
N PHE A 199 22.29 -15.77 3.80
CA PHE A 199 22.47 -15.85 2.34
C PHE A 199 23.33 -14.69 1.83
N PRO A 200 24.63 -14.65 2.18
CA PRO A 200 25.52 -13.55 1.82
C PRO A 200 25.71 -13.46 0.31
N GLU A 201 25.85 -12.23 -0.20
CA GLU A 201 26.12 -11.94 -1.62
C GLU A 201 25.13 -12.57 -2.61
N THR A 202 23.92 -12.88 -2.16
CA THR A 202 22.85 -13.41 -3.02
C THR A 202 21.68 -12.44 -3.09
N SER A 203 20.91 -12.57 -4.17
CA SER A 203 19.60 -11.90 -4.25
C SER A 203 18.61 -12.66 -3.37
N ILE A 204 17.89 -11.96 -2.50
CA ILE A 204 16.93 -12.56 -1.58
C ILE A 204 15.53 -12.03 -1.89
N ARG A 205 14.57 -12.94 -2.05
CA ARG A 205 13.14 -12.61 -2.15
C ARG A 205 12.50 -12.71 -0.79
N PHE A 206 11.88 -11.62 -0.34
CA PHE A 206 11.13 -11.59 0.91
C PHE A 206 9.62 -11.72 0.69
N HIS A 207 8.98 -12.45 1.60
CA HIS A 207 7.54 -12.44 1.79
C HIS A 207 7.23 -12.21 3.27
N PHE A 208 6.39 -11.21 3.54
CA PHE A 208 5.89 -10.90 4.88
C PHE A 208 4.40 -11.21 4.91
N GLU A 209 3.97 -11.98 5.90
CA GLU A 209 2.56 -12.34 6.09
C GLU A 209 2.18 -12.18 7.57
N ALA A 210 1.43 -11.13 7.88
CA ALA A 210 0.82 -10.96 9.18
C ALA A 210 -0.34 -11.95 9.34
N ARG A 211 -0.46 -12.54 10.53
CA ARG A 211 -1.51 -13.48 10.90
C ARG A 211 -2.21 -12.94 12.14
N GLU A 212 -3.53 -12.81 12.02
CA GLU A 212 -4.40 -12.53 13.15
C GLU A 212 -4.61 -13.81 13.98
N GLY A 213 -4.72 -13.64 15.29
CA GLY A 213 -4.90 -14.69 16.27
C GLY A 213 -4.95 -14.12 17.67
N ALA A 214 -5.16 -14.95 18.69
CA ALA A 214 -5.18 -14.51 20.09
C ALA A 214 -3.88 -13.78 20.49
N GLU A 215 -2.73 -14.24 19.97
CA GLU A 215 -1.49 -13.48 19.92
C GLU A 215 -1.09 -13.28 18.45
N PRO A 216 -1.18 -12.05 17.92
CA PRO A 216 -0.79 -11.74 16.55
C PRO A 216 0.68 -12.05 16.28
N PHE A 217 0.98 -12.52 15.07
CA PHE A 217 2.34 -12.85 14.67
C PHE A 217 2.56 -12.62 13.18
N MET A 218 3.82 -12.61 12.74
CA MET A 218 4.16 -12.44 11.33
C MET A 218 5.08 -13.57 10.87
N TYR A 219 4.76 -14.18 9.73
CA TYR A 219 5.72 -14.99 9.00
C TYR A 219 6.59 -14.10 8.10
N ILE A 220 7.90 -14.36 8.12
CA ILE A 220 8.89 -13.71 7.27
C ILE A 220 9.64 -14.81 6.54
N PHE A 221 9.45 -14.89 5.22
CA PHE A 221 10.17 -15.82 4.36
C PHE A 221 11.24 -15.07 3.59
N ALA A 222 12.46 -15.59 3.60
CA ALA A 222 13.58 -15.09 2.83
C ALA A 222 14.12 -16.24 1.96
N GLU A 223 13.83 -16.18 0.67
CA GLU A 223 14.23 -17.17 -0.34
C GLU A 223 15.46 -16.65 -1.08
N ALA A 224 16.57 -17.38 -1.02
CA ALA A 224 17.74 -17.08 -1.84
C ALA A 224 17.44 -17.41 -3.30
N MET A 225 17.72 -16.47 -4.20
CA MET A 225 17.39 -16.52 -5.61
C MET A 225 18.65 -16.44 -6.48
N PRO A 226 18.81 -17.33 -7.47
CA PRO A 226 19.84 -17.17 -8.49
C PRO A 226 19.63 -15.87 -9.29
N GLU A 227 20.72 -15.19 -9.66
CA GLU A 227 20.65 -13.92 -10.40
C GLU A 227 19.92 -14.05 -11.73
N GLU A 228 20.07 -15.18 -12.43
CA GLU A 228 19.36 -15.44 -13.69
C GLU A 228 17.84 -15.45 -13.51
N GLU A 229 17.33 -15.98 -12.40
CA GLU A 229 15.90 -15.98 -12.12
C GLU A 229 15.40 -14.57 -11.77
N VAL A 230 16.21 -13.80 -11.05
CA VAL A 230 15.91 -12.40 -10.74
C VAL A 230 15.81 -11.57 -12.01
N GLN A 231 16.78 -11.71 -12.92
CA GLN A 231 16.78 -11.02 -14.22
C GLN A 231 15.56 -11.41 -15.05
N LYS A 232 15.25 -12.70 -15.19
CA LYS A 232 14.05 -13.17 -15.91
C LYS A 232 12.77 -12.54 -15.37
N ILE A 233 12.63 -12.41 -14.04
CA ILE A 233 11.45 -11.80 -13.43
C ILE A 233 11.38 -10.30 -13.71
N GLN A 234 12.51 -9.59 -13.58
CA GLN A 234 12.58 -8.16 -13.84
C GLN A 234 12.29 -7.84 -15.32
N GLU A 235 12.88 -8.59 -16.25
CA GLU A 235 12.66 -8.45 -17.69
C GLU A 235 11.21 -8.75 -18.08
N ALA A 236 10.60 -9.80 -17.51
CA ALA A 236 9.21 -10.12 -17.76
C ALA A 236 8.26 -9.00 -17.29
N ASN A 237 8.54 -8.39 -16.13
CA ASN A 237 7.74 -7.28 -15.61
C ASN A 237 7.91 -6.01 -16.45
N LYS A 238 9.14 -5.72 -16.89
CA LYS A 238 9.43 -4.62 -17.79
C LYS A 238 8.71 -4.78 -19.12
N ALA A 239 8.80 -5.95 -19.76
CA ALA A 239 8.12 -6.24 -21.01
C ALA A 239 6.60 -6.10 -20.90
N ARG A 240 6.00 -6.59 -19.80
CA ARG A 240 4.56 -6.45 -19.52
C ARG A 240 4.15 -4.98 -19.40
N THR A 241 4.96 -4.18 -18.71
CA THR A 241 4.74 -2.74 -18.54
C THR A 241 4.79 -2.01 -19.87
N GLU A 242 5.83 -2.24 -20.67
CA GLU A 242 6.00 -1.60 -21.98
C GLU A 242 4.87 -1.97 -22.96
N GLN A 243 4.44 -3.24 -22.97
CA GLN A 243 3.31 -3.67 -23.80
C GLN A 243 2.01 -2.95 -23.41
N TRP A 244 1.75 -2.85 -22.10
CA TRP A 244 0.57 -2.18 -21.60
C TRP A 244 0.59 -0.67 -21.92
N GLU A 245 1.74 0.01 -21.74
CA GLU A 245 1.90 1.43 -22.07
C GLU A 245 1.67 1.71 -23.57
N ARG A 246 2.21 0.86 -24.47
CA ARG A 246 1.99 1.00 -25.92
C ARG A 246 0.52 0.89 -26.30
N LYS A 247 -0.20 -0.05 -25.70
CA LYS A 247 -1.64 -0.24 -25.91
C LYS A 247 -2.44 0.99 -25.48
N VAL A 248 -2.12 1.55 -24.31
CA VAL A 248 -2.82 2.71 -23.74
C VAL A 248 -2.56 3.99 -24.55
N LEU A 249 -1.34 4.16 -25.05
CA LEU A 249 -0.95 5.31 -25.89
C LEU A 249 -1.44 5.20 -27.35
N GLY A 250 -2.10 4.09 -27.72
CA GLY A 250 -2.64 3.88 -29.07
C GLY A 250 -1.55 3.72 -30.13
N LEU A 251 -0.40 3.13 -29.77
CA LEU A 251 0.77 2.99 -30.64
C LEU A 251 0.78 1.69 -31.46
N GLU A 252 -0.35 0.97 -31.53
CA GLU A 252 -0.44 -0.33 -32.22
C GLU A 252 -0.52 -0.23 -33.77
N SER A 253 -0.71 0.97 -34.33
CA SER A 253 -1.10 1.13 -35.75
C SER A 253 -0.08 1.74 -36.70
N ASP A 254 1.17 2.01 -36.32
CA ASP A 254 2.19 2.46 -37.28
C ASP A 254 3.25 1.38 -37.55
N GLN A 255 3.42 1.10 -38.84
CA GLN A 255 4.29 0.08 -39.39
C GLN A 255 5.77 0.35 -39.10
N THR A 256 6.52 -0.73 -38.85
CA THR A 256 7.95 -0.93 -39.14
C THR A 256 8.77 0.33 -39.48
N GLU A 257 8.97 1.18 -38.50
CA GLU A 257 10.23 1.89 -38.37
C GLU A 257 10.83 1.51 -37.03
N ASP A 258 12.11 1.17 -37.07
CA ASP A 258 12.97 0.85 -35.94
C ASP A 258 13.22 2.13 -35.13
N VAL A 259 12.13 2.74 -34.66
CA VAL A 259 12.20 3.83 -33.69
C VAL A 259 12.21 3.13 -32.34
N THR A 260 13.40 3.06 -31.77
CA THR A 260 13.62 2.82 -30.34
C THR A 260 13.01 3.97 -29.54
N LEU A 261 11.67 4.12 -29.59
CA LEU A 261 10.92 4.99 -28.72
C LEU A 261 10.88 4.33 -27.35
N ARG A 262 11.91 4.63 -26.55
CA ARG A 262 11.86 4.48 -25.11
C ARG A 262 10.72 5.38 -24.63
N VAL A 263 9.64 4.75 -24.16
CA VAL A 263 8.51 5.47 -23.58
C VAL A 263 9.06 6.40 -22.49
N ALA A 264 8.64 7.67 -22.54
CA ALA A 264 9.26 8.85 -21.93
C ALA A 264 9.33 8.87 -20.38
N ASN A 265 9.23 7.72 -19.70
CA ASN A 265 9.06 7.63 -18.25
C ASN A 265 9.83 6.44 -17.63
N HIS A 266 10.93 5.97 -18.21
CA HIS A 266 11.74 4.91 -17.59
C HIS A 266 12.94 5.50 -16.83
N PRO A 267 12.91 5.60 -15.48
CA PRO A 267 14.14 5.77 -14.71
C PRO A 267 15.04 4.54 -14.90
N ALA A 268 16.36 4.74 -14.82
CA ALA A 268 17.37 3.68 -14.95
C ALA A 268 17.27 2.58 -13.86
N VAL A 269 16.43 2.81 -12.85
CA VAL A 269 16.12 1.94 -11.71
C VAL A 269 14.59 1.87 -11.61
N PRO A 270 13.94 0.71 -11.48
CA PRO A 270 12.49 0.63 -11.28
C PRO A 270 12.13 1.41 -10.01
N GLU A 271 11.52 2.57 -10.18
CA GLU A 271 10.94 3.32 -9.07
C GLU A 271 9.62 2.69 -8.67
N HIS A 272 9.63 2.03 -7.52
CA HIS A 272 8.41 1.60 -6.86
C HIS A 272 7.76 2.81 -6.20
N ARG A 273 6.93 3.52 -6.97
CA ARG A 273 5.95 4.43 -6.40
C ARG A 273 4.74 3.62 -5.95
N ALA A 274 4.24 3.93 -4.75
CA ALA A 274 2.99 3.38 -4.28
C ALA A 274 1.86 3.92 -5.17
N VAL A 275 1.49 3.17 -6.20
CA VAL A 275 0.20 3.36 -6.85
C VAL A 275 -0.89 2.83 -5.93
N ASP A 276 -1.98 3.60 -5.81
CA ASP A 276 -3.24 3.25 -5.15
C ASP A 276 -3.95 2.08 -5.90
N ALA A 277 -3.24 1.01 -6.25
CA ALA A 277 -3.81 -0.26 -6.64
C ALA A 277 -4.22 -0.99 -5.36
N VAL A 278 -5.53 -1.01 -5.10
CA VAL A 278 -6.10 -1.61 -3.90
C VAL A 278 -6.04 -3.13 -4.02
N THR A 279 -5.28 -3.78 -3.12
CA THR A 279 -5.65 -5.13 -2.64
C THR A 279 -6.92 -4.97 -1.83
N LEU A 280 -8.02 -5.63 -2.23
CA LEU A 280 -9.30 -5.58 -1.51
C LEU A 280 -9.06 -5.85 -0.01
N PRO A 281 -9.18 -4.83 0.87
CA PRO A 281 -9.19 -5.07 2.30
C PRO A 281 -10.55 -5.61 2.69
N GLU A 282 -10.60 -6.42 3.75
CA GLU A 282 -11.81 -6.86 4.45
C GLU A 282 -12.57 -5.66 5.03
N LEU A 283 -13.28 -4.94 4.17
CA LEU A 283 -14.24 -3.93 4.56
C LEU A 283 -15.45 -3.97 3.65
N PHE A 284 -16.36 -4.89 3.95
CA PHE A 284 -17.72 -4.84 3.45
C PHE A 284 -18.64 -4.41 4.58
N GLU A 285 -19.17 -3.20 4.47
CA GLU A 285 -20.55 -2.96 4.89
C GLU A 285 -21.32 -2.49 3.64
N ILE A 286 -22.29 -3.31 3.21
CA ILE A 286 -23.30 -3.04 2.18
C ILE A 286 -24.56 -3.78 2.67
N PRO A 287 -25.83 -3.26 2.60
CA PRO A 287 -26.41 -2.22 1.70
C PRO A 287 -27.42 -1.24 2.36
N ASP A 288 -27.96 -0.26 1.60
CA ASP A 288 -29.18 0.50 1.96
C ASP A 288 -30.51 -0.32 1.72
N GLU A 289 -30.45 -1.67 1.76
CA GLU A 289 -31.43 -2.75 1.39
C GLU A 289 -31.59 -3.15 -0.11
N GLU A 290 -31.77 -4.43 -0.52
CA GLU A 290 -31.44 -5.79 0.02
C GLU A 290 -31.67 -6.88 -1.08
N PRO A 291 -30.95 -8.03 -1.12
CA PRO A 291 -31.41 -9.26 -1.78
C PRO A 291 -32.13 -10.21 -0.77
N PRO A 292 -33.30 -10.76 -1.12
CA PRO A 292 -34.19 -11.42 -0.16
C PRO A 292 -33.91 -12.93 -0.05
N TRP A 293 -33.09 -13.37 0.89
CA TRP A 293 -33.25 -14.71 1.51
C TRP A 293 -32.36 -14.86 2.76
N SER A 294 -32.99 -15.37 3.82
CA SER A 294 -32.46 -15.53 5.17
C SER A 294 -31.63 -16.81 5.35
N SER A 295 -30.45 -16.71 5.96
CA SER A 295 -30.19 -17.24 7.31
C SER A 295 -28.72 -17.05 7.67
N VAL A 296 -28.49 -16.34 8.76
CA VAL A 296 -27.21 -16.15 9.45
C VAL A 296 -26.45 -17.48 9.55
N ALA A 297 -25.32 -17.58 8.86
CA ALA A 297 -24.27 -18.52 9.24
C ALA A 297 -23.25 -17.73 10.07
N PRO A 298 -22.92 -18.17 11.31
CA PRO A 298 -21.89 -17.51 12.10
C PRO A 298 -20.57 -17.59 11.33
N HIS A 299 -19.77 -16.52 11.40
CA HIS A 299 -18.38 -16.51 10.95
C HIS A 299 -17.66 -17.73 11.56
N ALA A 300 -17.48 -18.77 10.76
CA ALA A 300 -16.62 -19.88 11.12
C ALA A 300 -15.19 -19.40 10.96
N GLN A 301 -14.53 -19.17 12.09
CA GLN A 301 -13.10 -18.91 12.15
C GLN A 301 -12.32 -20.05 11.45
N PRO A 302 -11.20 -19.77 10.76
CA PRO A 302 -10.34 -20.79 10.18
C PRO A 302 -9.66 -21.70 11.23
N GLU A 303 -9.86 -21.48 12.52
CA GLU A 303 -9.40 -22.37 13.61
C GLU A 303 -9.97 -23.79 13.52
N ALA A 304 -11.14 -23.97 12.88
CA ALA A 304 -11.75 -25.29 12.70
C ALA A 304 -10.97 -26.22 11.75
N LEU A 305 -10.07 -25.68 10.92
CA LEU A 305 -9.24 -26.50 10.03
C LEU A 305 -7.93 -26.97 10.69
N GLU A 306 -7.42 -26.25 11.70
CA GLU A 306 -6.20 -26.67 12.42
C GLU A 306 -6.50 -27.72 13.51
N LYS A 307 -7.70 -27.72 14.11
CA LYS A 307 -8.09 -28.76 15.08
C LYS A 307 -8.35 -30.14 14.46
N ASN A 308 -8.76 -30.19 13.18
CA ASN A 308 -9.01 -31.46 12.49
C ASN A 308 -7.75 -32.17 11.99
N ILE A 309 -6.55 -31.58 12.15
CA ILE A 309 -5.26 -32.20 11.78
C ILE A 309 -4.53 -32.74 13.02
N LEU A 310 -4.95 -32.36 14.23
CA LEU A 310 -4.32 -32.77 15.50
C LEU A 310 -5.06 -33.90 16.25
N GLU A 311 -6.21 -34.37 15.75
CA GLU A 311 -6.99 -35.46 16.34
C GLU A 311 -7.07 -36.71 15.43
N GLU A 312 -5.95 -37.18 14.89
CA GLU A 312 -5.84 -38.59 14.44
C GLU A 312 -4.43 -39.12 14.71
N THR A 313 -4.03 -39.23 15.98
CA THR A 313 -3.18 -40.33 16.47
C THR A 313 -3.18 -40.28 18.01
N ASP A 314 -4.08 -41.00 18.67
CA ASP A 314 -3.64 -41.98 19.67
C ASP A 314 -4.78 -42.89 20.12
N GLY A 315 -4.51 -44.18 20.18
CA GLY A 315 -5.53 -45.16 20.55
C GLY A 315 -5.16 -46.62 20.35
N SER A 316 -3.97 -47.06 20.76
CA SER A 316 -3.84 -48.44 21.28
C SER A 316 -2.55 -48.64 22.08
N HIS A 317 -2.69 -48.65 23.41
CA HIS A 317 -1.74 -49.29 24.31
C HIS A 317 -1.83 -50.80 24.17
N SER A 318 -0.69 -51.48 23.94
CA SER A 318 -0.47 -52.80 24.52
C SER A 318 1.00 -53.04 24.83
N THR A 319 1.24 -53.36 26.09
CA THR A 319 2.48 -53.78 26.74
C THR A 319 2.93 -55.17 26.26
N ALA A 320 4.22 -55.35 25.97
CA ALA A 320 4.94 -56.60 26.25
C ALA A 320 6.47 -56.41 26.26
N THR A 321 7.09 -57.09 27.21
CA THR A 321 8.49 -57.12 27.63
C THR A 321 9.43 -57.94 26.73
N ALA A 322 10.70 -57.53 26.71
CA ALA A 322 11.97 -58.30 26.65
C ALA A 322 12.07 -59.59 25.79
N GLU A 323 13.06 -59.64 24.89
CA GLU A 323 14.29 -60.47 25.02
C GLU A 323 15.10 -60.58 23.70
N ASN A 324 16.41 -60.38 23.87
CA ASN A 324 17.58 -61.04 23.25
C ASN A 324 17.78 -61.23 21.71
N SER A 325 18.94 -60.69 21.30
CA SER A 325 20.08 -61.42 20.70
C SER A 325 20.33 -61.39 19.19
N THR A 326 21.50 -60.78 18.89
CA THR A 326 22.55 -61.19 17.94
C THR A 326 22.29 -61.22 16.43
N GLY A 327 23.05 -60.38 15.72
CA GLY A 327 23.42 -60.53 14.32
C GLY A 327 24.54 -59.55 13.97
N VAL A 328 25.78 -60.05 13.92
CA VAL A 328 27.03 -59.31 13.62
C VAL A 328 27.26 -59.20 12.11
N SER A 329 27.97 -58.12 11.73
CA SER A 329 28.89 -57.93 10.59
C SER A 329 28.37 -56.87 9.60
N SER A 330 29.16 -55.96 9.02
CA SER A 330 30.55 -55.50 9.14
C SER A 330 30.74 -54.60 7.91
N GLY A 331 31.43 -53.46 8.01
CA GLY A 331 31.79 -52.70 6.81
C GLY A 331 31.91 -51.21 7.06
N ALA A 332 33.12 -50.78 7.41
CA ALA A 332 33.51 -49.39 7.43
C ALA A 332 33.48 -48.80 6.02
N ASP A 333 33.01 -47.57 5.89
CA ASP A 333 33.78 -46.57 5.15
C ASP A 333 33.42 -45.16 5.64
N GLY A 334 34.46 -44.37 5.88
CA GLY A 334 34.32 -42.98 6.27
C GLY A 334 33.81 -42.16 5.09
N SER A 335 32.78 -41.37 5.32
CA SER A 335 32.53 -40.18 4.50
C SER A 335 32.01 -39.06 5.40
N GLU A 336 32.69 -37.95 5.22
CA GLU A 336 32.50 -36.59 5.70
C GLU A 336 31.19 -36.31 6.43
N ALA A 337 31.33 -35.64 7.57
CA ALA A 337 30.25 -34.92 8.22
C ALA A 337 29.61 -33.98 7.19
N GLY A 338 28.48 -34.43 6.62
CA GLY A 338 27.64 -33.58 5.80
C GLY A 338 27.17 -32.42 6.65
N GLU A 339 27.62 -31.21 6.30
CA GLU A 339 26.97 -30.00 6.72
C GLU A 339 25.46 -30.16 6.45
N PRO A 340 24.59 -29.88 7.42
CA PRO A 340 23.15 -29.96 7.18
C PRO A 340 22.86 -28.96 6.06
N ALA A 341 22.31 -29.45 4.95
CA ALA A 341 21.92 -28.64 3.80
C ALA A 341 21.09 -27.45 4.29
N SER A 342 21.73 -26.28 4.42
CA SER A 342 21.05 -25.03 4.70
C SER A 342 20.20 -24.76 3.46
N GLY A 343 18.91 -25.06 3.54
CA GLY A 343 17.99 -24.89 2.43
C GLY A 343 18.01 -23.44 1.94
N SER A 344 17.61 -23.22 0.67
CA SER A 344 17.53 -21.89 0.04
C SER A 344 16.43 -20.99 0.60
N LEU A 345 15.85 -21.33 1.76
CA LEU A 345 14.71 -20.66 2.37
C LEU A 345 14.95 -20.56 3.88
N LEU A 346 14.97 -19.32 4.37
CA LEU A 346 14.82 -18.99 5.78
C LEU A 346 13.36 -18.61 6.03
N ALA A 347 12.72 -19.24 7.02
CA ALA A 347 11.37 -18.88 7.44
C ALA A 347 11.38 -18.56 8.92
N LEU A 348 11.01 -17.33 9.26
CA LEU A 348 10.94 -16.82 10.62
C LEU A 348 9.49 -16.59 11.01
N LYS A 349 9.16 -16.87 12.26
CA LYS A 349 7.95 -16.43 12.94
C LYS A 349 8.34 -15.32 13.91
N LEU A 350 7.77 -14.14 13.72
CA LEU A 350 7.98 -12.97 14.57
C LEU A 350 6.77 -12.80 15.49
N TRP A 351 7.03 -12.87 16.79
CA TRP A 351 6.10 -12.45 17.83
C TRP A 351 6.48 -11.10 18.38
N THR A 352 5.47 -10.29 18.70
CA THR A 352 5.68 -8.99 19.34
C THR A 352 4.72 -8.82 20.51
N ARG A 353 5.17 -8.16 21.56
CA ARG A 353 4.36 -7.79 22.71
C ARG A 353 4.67 -6.35 23.11
N ASN A 354 3.65 -5.51 23.08
CA ASN A 354 3.77 -4.12 23.50
C ASN A 354 3.84 -4.02 25.02
N LYS A 355 4.75 -3.19 25.53
CA LYS A 355 4.87 -2.84 26.93
C LYS A 355 4.88 -1.33 27.12
N ILE A 356 4.00 -0.83 27.98
CA ILE A 356 3.98 0.56 28.41
C ILE A 356 4.43 0.62 29.87
N ASN A 357 5.49 1.36 30.15
CA ASN A 357 6.06 1.50 31.49
C ASN A 357 6.32 0.14 32.18
N GLY A 358 6.73 -0.86 31.39
CA GLY A 358 6.99 -2.23 31.82
C GLY A 358 5.79 -3.19 31.81
N GLU A 359 4.55 -2.69 31.71
CA GLU A 359 3.33 -3.51 31.71
C GLU A 359 2.88 -3.89 30.30
N SER A 360 2.51 -5.16 30.10
CA SER A 360 2.10 -5.65 28.78
C SER A 360 0.70 -5.18 28.40
N VAL A 361 0.55 -4.67 27.18
CA VAL A 361 -0.71 -4.16 26.63
C VAL A 361 -1.00 -4.77 25.26
N GLY A 362 -2.28 -4.95 24.93
CA GLY A 362 -2.70 -5.46 23.62
C GLY A 362 -2.53 -4.42 22.51
N ARG A 363 -2.89 -3.16 22.79
CA ARG A 363 -2.78 -2.01 21.87
C ARG A 363 -2.22 -0.81 22.61
N VAL A 364 -1.38 -0.04 21.93
CA VAL A 364 -0.88 1.24 22.40
C VAL A 364 -1.78 2.32 21.81
N ASP A 365 -2.54 3.01 22.66
CA ASP A 365 -3.50 4.04 22.24
C ASP A 365 -2.89 5.45 22.26
N ASP A 366 -1.85 5.67 23.04
CA ASP A 366 -1.22 6.97 23.18
C ASP A 366 0.20 6.85 23.74
N VAL A 367 1.08 7.77 23.34
CA VAL A 367 2.47 7.87 23.82
C VAL A 367 2.74 9.35 24.08
N THR A 368 3.19 9.65 25.29
CA THR A 368 3.63 11.00 25.70
C THR A 368 5.12 10.99 26.04
N GLU A 369 5.69 12.16 26.33
CA GLU A 369 7.11 12.28 26.75
C GLU A 369 7.43 11.47 28.02
N GLU A 370 6.43 11.22 28.87
CA GLU A 370 6.57 10.45 30.10
C GLU A 370 6.32 8.94 29.89
N THR A 371 5.88 8.54 28.70
CA THR A 371 5.53 7.17 28.38
C THR A 371 6.73 6.40 27.85
N GLU A 372 7.16 5.38 28.57
CA GLU A 372 8.16 4.43 28.06
C GLU A 372 7.44 3.30 27.31
N TRP A 373 7.43 3.38 25.97
CA TRP A 373 6.95 2.28 25.12
C TRP A 373 8.14 1.42 24.68
N THR A 374 8.04 0.12 24.98
CA THR A 374 8.96 -0.92 24.52
C THR A 374 8.19 -2.03 23.83
N VAL A 375 8.85 -2.72 22.90
CA VAL A 375 8.30 -3.91 22.23
C VAL A 375 9.25 -5.06 22.47
N ASP A 376 8.76 -6.04 23.24
CA ASP A 376 9.42 -7.34 23.32
C ASP A 376 9.14 -8.08 22.01
N TYR A 377 10.16 -8.70 21.44
CA TYR A 377 10.01 -9.49 20.23
C TYR A 377 10.82 -10.79 20.29
N GLN A 378 10.35 -11.79 19.56
CA GLN A 378 11.02 -13.07 19.40
C GLN A 378 10.95 -13.50 17.94
N PHE A 379 12.10 -13.83 17.36
CA PHE A 379 12.19 -14.53 16.08
C PHE A 379 12.39 -16.02 16.36
N GLU A 380 11.51 -16.85 15.82
CA GLU A 380 11.62 -18.30 15.82
C GLU A 380 11.84 -18.79 14.39
N GLU A 381 12.95 -19.48 14.13
CA GLU A 381 13.18 -20.13 12.85
C GLU A 381 12.37 -21.43 12.75
N LEU A 382 11.61 -21.59 11.67
CA LEU A 382 10.81 -22.79 11.44
C LEU A 382 11.68 -23.96 10.96
N SER A 383 11.20 -25.18 11.22
CA SER A 383 11.80 -26.38 10.64
C SER A 383 11.77 -26.31 9.10
N PRO A 384 12.72 -26.91 8.36
CA PRO A 384 12.72 -26.87 6.90
C PRO A 384 11.43 -27.38 6.25
N ALA A 385 10.81 -28.40 6.83
CA ALA A 385 9.53 -28.95 6.35
C ALA A 385 8.38 -27.95 6.54
N ASP A 386 8.28 -27.32 7.71
CA ASP A 386 7.27 -26.31 8.00
C ASP A 386 7.49 -25.05 7.17
N ALA A 387 8.75 -24.61 7.03
CA ALA A 387 9.14 -23.48 6.22
C ALA A 387 8.62 -23.62 4.78
N GLN A 388 8.87 -24.77 4.14
CA GLN A 388 8.42 -25.03 2.77
C GLN A 388 6.89 -25.07 2.67
N LYS A 389 6.23 -25.77 3.60
CA LYS A 389 4.77 -25.86 3.65
C LYS A 389 4.14 -24.48 3.79
N ARG A 390 4.54 -23.71 4.81
CA ARG A 390 3.98 -22.37 5.09
C ARG A 390 4.31 -21.37 3.99
N TYR A 391 5.48 -21.47 3.36
CA TYR A 391 5.84 -20.63 2.23
C TYR A 391 4.97 -20.92 1.00
N ALA A 392 4.72 -22.20 0.69
CA ALA A 392 3.82 -22.59 -0.40
C ALA A 392 2.38 -22.10 -0.15
N GLU A 393 1.89 -22.26 1.08
CA GLU A 393 0.58 -21.74 1.50
C GLU A 393 0.50 -20.21 1.37
N SER A 394 1.55 -19.49 1.77
CA SER A 394 1.65 -18.02 1.66
C SER A 394 1.60 -17.57 0.19
N LYS A 395 2.39 -18.23 -0.68
CA LYS A 395 2.36 -17.98 -2.12
C LYS A 395 0.98 -18.25 -2.73
N ARG A 396 0.30 -19.34 -2.33
CA ARG A 396 -1.06 -19.65 -2.80
C ARG A 396 -2.05 -18.55 -2.39
N ARG A 397 -2.09 -18.17 -1.11
CA ARG A 397 -2.97 -17.09 -0.63
C ARG A 397 -2.70 -15.78 -1.37
N ARG A 398 -1.43 -15.44 -1.58
CA ARG A 398 -1.04 -14.25 -2.34
C ARG A 398 -1.48 -14.32 -3.79
N ALA A 399 -1.39 -15.47 -4.45
CA ALA A 399 -1.87 -15.65 -5.82
C ALA A 399 -3.39 -15.43 -5.94
N VAL A 400 -4.17 -15.94 -4.99
CA VAL A 400 -5.63 -15.69 -4.90
C VAL A 400 -5.91 -14.19 -4.74
N GLY A 401 -5.17 -13.51 -3.85
CA GLY A 401 -5.37 -12.10 -3.56
C GLY A 401 -4.90 -11.12 -4.65
N LEU A 402 -3.91 -11.50 -5.47
CA LEU A 402 -3.24 -10.59 -6.41
C LEU A 402 -3.46 -10.88 -7.90
N GLU A 403 -3.61 -12.13 -8.33
CA GLU A 403 -3.37 -12.46 -9.75
C GLU A 403 -4.30 -13.47 -10.40
N ASP A 404 -5.10 -14.27 -9.68
CA ASP A 404 -5.83 -15.36 -10.32
C ASP A 404 -7.37 -15.24 -10.18
N PRO A 405 -8.06 -14.73 -11.23
CA PRO A 405 -9.52 -14.69 -11.31
C PRO A 405 -10.20 -16.07 -11.28
N GLU A 406 -9.51 -17.15 -11.66
CA GLU A 406 -10.03 -18.52 -11.62
C GLU A 406 -9.93 -19.08 -10.19
N LEU A 407 -8.82 -18.85 -9.49
CA LEU A 407 -8.66 -19.25 -8.08
C LEU A 407 -9.51 -18.39 -7.11
N ARG A 408 -9.85 -17.14 -7.47
CA ARG A 408 -10.84 -16.35 -6.71
C ARG A 408 -12.22 -17.01 -6.67
N LYS A 409 -12.60 -17.82 -7.67
CA LYS A 409 -13.93 -18.43 -7.72
C LYS A 409 -14.12 -19.55 -6.69
N GLU A 410 -13.04 -20.17 -6.21
CA GLU A 410 -13.13 -21.21 -5.17
C GLU A 410 -13.36 -20.58 -3.78
N GLY A 411 -14.64 -20.37 -3.44
CA GLY A 411 -15.09 -20.01 -2.08
C GLY A 411 -15.75 -18.64 -1.92
N LEU A 412 -15.92 -17.86 -3.00
CA LEU A 412 -16.33 -16.44 -2.95
C LEU A 412 -17.68 -16.12 -3.60
N GLU A 413 -18.62 -17.07 -3.74
CA GLU A 413 -19.88 -16.79 -4.47
C GLU A 413 -20.66 -15.59 -3.91
N GLU A 414 -20.68 -15.39 -2.59
CA GLU A 414 -21.37 -14.26 -1.95
C GLU A 414 -20.56 -12.95 -2.06
N GLU A 415 -19.25 -12.98 -1.83
CA GLU A 415 -18.38 -11.80 -2.00
C GLU A 415 -18.33 -11.32 -3.44
N GLU A 416 -18.33 -12.23 -4.42
CA GLU A 416 -18.39 -11.91 -5.84
C GLU A 416 -19.73 -11.25 -6.23
N LYS A 417 -20.85 -11.67 -5.63
CA LYS A 417 -22.15 -11.00 -5.80
C LYS A 417 -22.14 -9.58 -5.23
N VAL A 418 -21.58 -9.38 -4.03
CA VAL A 418 -21.47 -8.06 -3.40
C VAL A 418 -20.59 -7.14 -4.24
N LEU A 419 -19.45 -7.65 -4.71
CA LEU A 419 -18.48 -6.91 -5.49
C LEU A 419 -19.02 -6.56 -6.89
N SER A 420 -19.74 -7.49 -7.54
CA SER A 420 -20.41 -7.23 -8.81
C SER A 420 -21.58 -6.23 -8.66
N PHE A 421 -22.35 -6.30 -7.57
CA PHE A 421 -23.36 -5.28 -7.26
C PHE A 421 -22.73 -3.90 -7.05
N TYR A 422 -21.64 -3.84 -6.28
CA TYR A 422 -20.91 -2.61 -6.01
C TYR A 422 -20.32 -2.00 -7.29
N GLN A 423 -19.68 -2.80 -8.14
CA GLN A 423 -19.19 -2.37 -9.45
C GLN A 423 -20.32 -1.86 -10.34
N ARG A 424 -21.47 -2.55 -10.35
CA ARG A 424 -22.65 -2.08 -11.08
C ARG A 424 -23.12 -0.72 -10.57
N ARG A 425 -23.20 -0.52 -9.26
CA ARG A 425 -23.57 0.76 -8.65
C ARG A 425 -22.59 1.87 -9.05
N LEU A 426 -21.29 1.62 -9.04
CA LEU A 426 -20.27 2.58 -9.46
C LEU A 426 -20.38 2.94 -10.95
N ARG A 427 -20.71 1.98 -11.81
CA ARG A 427 -20.99 2.22 -13.23
C ARG A 427 -22.26 3.07 -13.44
N GLU A 428 -23.31 2.81 -12.67
CA GLU A 428 -24.53 3.63 -12.68
C GLU A 428 -24.26 5.07 -12.23
N LEU A 429 -23.50 5.24 -11.15
CA LEU A 429 -23.06 6.56 -10.67
C LEU A 429 -22.21 7.25 -11.73
N SER A 430 -21.27 6.54 -12.37
CA SER A 430 -20.43 7.10 -13.44
C SER A 430 -21.25 7.58 -14.64
N LYS A 431 -22.24 6.80 -15.07
CA LYS A 431 -23.15 7.20 -16.14
C LYS A 431 -23.94 8.45 -15.78
N SER A 432 -24.48 8.50 -14.56
CA SER A 432 -25.24 9.66 -14.06
C SER A 432 -24.34 10.90 -13.89
N GLY A 433 -23.10 10.71 -13.45
CA GLY A 433 -22.11 11.75 -13.25
C GLY A 433 -21.69 12.38 -14.57
N ARG A 434 -21.53 11.57 -15.64
CA ARG A 434 -21.25 12.08 -16.98
C ARG A 434 -22.38 12.98 -17.49
N GLN A 435 -23.63 12.52 -17.40
CA GLN A 435 -24.80 13.33 -17.79
C GLN A 435 -24.89 14.64 -17.01
N TRP A 436 -24.66 14.57 -15.70
CA TRP A 436 -24.63 15.76 -14.84
C TRP A 436 -23.50 16.73 -15.25
N ARG A 437 -22.32 16.21 -15.60
CA ARG A 437 -21.18 17.02 -16.02
C ARG A 437 -21.43 17.70 -17.36
N ASP A 438 -21.97 16.96 -18.34
CA ASP A 438 -22.34 17.50 -19.65
C ASP A 438 -23.33 18.67 -19.50
N GLN A 439 -24.35 18.50 -18.64
CA GLN A 439 -25.29 19.58 -18.31
C GLN A 439 -24.56 20.79 -17.70
N LYS A 440 -23.68 20.56 -16.73
CA LYS A 440 -22.95 21.64 -16.05
C LYS A 440 -21.95 22.35 -16.95
N ASP A 441 -21.36 21.67 -17.92
CA ASP A 441 -20.47 22.27 -18.91
C ASP A 441 -21.26 23.14 -19.89
N GLU A 442 -22.44 22.72 -20.34
CA GLU A 442 -23.32 23.57 -21.16
C GLU A 442 -23.83 24.80 -20.37
N GLU A 443 -24.18 24.63 -19.10
CA GLU A 443 -24.55 25.74 -18.20
C GLU A 443 -23.40 26.73 -17.94
N ALA A 444 -22.15 26.33 -18.16
CA ALA A 444 -20.95 27.14 -17.90
C ALA A 444 -20.34 27.75 -19.17
N LYS A 445 -20.73 27.27 -20.35
CA LYS A 445 -20.16 27.65 -21.65
C LYS A 445 -20.18 29.15 -21.93
N ASP A 446 -21.25 29.82 -21.52
CA ASP A 446 -21.44 31.26 -21.71
C ASP A 446 -21.09 32.09 -20.46
N LYS A 447 -20.53 31.45 -19.42
CA LYS A 447 -20.11 32.13 -18.19
C LYS A 447 -18.61 32.42 -18.26
N GLU A 448 -18.22 33.58 -17.72
CA GLU A 448 -16.82 33.92 -17.57
C GLU A 448 -16.14 32.92 -16.62
N LYS A 449 -14.98 32.42 -17.03
CA LYS A 449 -14.15 31.56 -16.17
C LYS A 449 -13.54 32.44 -15.09
N VAL A 450 -14.03 32.27 -13.86
CA VAL A 450 -13.41 32.89 -12.69
C VAL A 450 -12.14 32.13 -12.37
N VAL A 451 -11.00 32.73 -12.68
CA VAL A 451 -9.71 32.29 -12.15
C VAL A 451 -9.54 32.96 -10.80
N LEU A 452 -9.37 32.15 -9.74
CA LEU A 452 -9.07 32.68 -8.43
C LEU A 452 -7.59 33.11 -8.42
N ASP A 453 -7.30 34.30 -8.91
CA ASP A 453 -5.97 34.90 -8.78
C ASP A 453 -5.74 35.21 -7.29
N LEU A 454 -5.07 34.28 -6.61
CA LEU A 454 -4.40 34.60 -5.37
C LEU A 454 -3.15 35.38 -5.77
N GLU A 455 -3.26 36.69 -5.95
CA GLU A 455 -2.06 37.52 -5.92
C GLU A 455 -1.25 37.13 -4.65
N PRO A 456 0.09 36.97 -4.75
CA PRO A 456 0.90 36.71 -3.58
C PRO A 456 0.58 37.81 -2.59
N ARG A 457 -0.05 37.46 -1.46
CA ARG A 457 -0.12 38.39 -0.34
C ARG A 457 1.30 38.59 0.11
N ASP A 458 1.93 39.67 -0.34
CA ASP A 458 3.19 40.17 0.20
C ASP A 458 2.96 40.53 1.66
N GLY A 459 3.31 39.58 2.52
CA GLY A 459 3.19 39.67 3.96
C GLY A 459 3.02 38.27 4.52
N PRO A 460 3.59 37.95 5.68
CA PRO A 460 3.16 36.76 6.39
C PRO A 460 1.64 36.88 6.51
N MET A 461 0.90 35.95 5.88
CA MET A 461 -0.40 35.66 6.42
C MET A 461 -0.09 35.36 7.87
N ALA A 462 -0.53 36.23 8.78
CA ALA A 462 -0.70 35.81 10.14
C ALA A 462 -1.44 34.50 9.96
N ALA A 463 -0.79 33.38 10.29
CA ALA A 463 -1.52 32.18 10.53
C ALA A 463 -2.64 32.71 11.43
N LYS A 464 -3.88 32.72 10.93
CA LYS A 464 -4.93 32.46 11.87
C LYS A 464 -4.42 31.17 12.44
N GLU A 465 -3.94 31.23 13.67
CA GLU A 465 -4.07 30.09 14.55
C GLU A 465 -5.51 29.67 14.30
N VAL A 466 -5.70 28.74 13.37
CA VAL A 466 -6.69 27.72 13.55
C VAL A 466 -6.10 27.03 14.75
N GLN A 467 -6.36 27.62 15.92
CA GLN A 467 -6.21 26.91 17.17
C GLN A 467 -6.91 25.60 16.85
N PRO A 468 -6.21 24.46 16.92
CA PRO A 468 -6.92 23.20 16.96
C PRO A 468 -8.00 23.47 17.99
N THR A 469 -9.28 23.36 17.64
CA THR A 469 -10.34 23.60 18.62
C THR A 469 -10.07 22.60 19.73
N GLU A 470 -9.36 23.03 20.77
CA GLU A 470 -8.86 22.21 21.88
C GLU A 470 -10.05 21.60 22.61
N GLN A 471 -11.19 22.25 22.49
CA GLN A 471 -12.47 21.84 23.02
C GLN A 471 -13.23 21.00 22.00
N LEU A 472 -13.44 19.73 22.37
CA LEU A 472 -14.35 18.74 21.77
C LEU A 472 -13.77 17.83 20.68
N VAL A 473 -12.62 17.20 20.95
CA VAL A 473 -12.41 15.80 20.57
C VAL A 473 -12.62 14.98 21.85
N ARG A 474 -13.88 14.70 22.21
CA ARG A 474 -14.18 13.74 23.27
C ARG A 474 -14.73 12.48 22.61
N ALA A 475 -13.96 11.41 22.76
CA ALA A 475 -14.34 10.02 22.50
C ALA A 475 -14.50 9.60 21.03
N ALA A 476 -13.53 9.96 20.18
CA ALA A 476 -13.31 9.21 18.93
C ALA A 476 -12.27 8.10 19.19
N VAL A 477 -12.54 6.85 18.78
CA VAL A 477 -11.69 5.66 19.00
C VAL A 477 -11.31 4.98 17.66
N GLY A 478 -11.89 5.40 16.53
CA GLY A 478 -11.53 4.89 15.20
C GLY A 478 -11.70 5.89 14.04
N VAL A 479 -11.39 5.44 12.82
CA VAL A 479 -11.53 6.21 11.56
C VAL A 479 -12.94 6.77 11.42
N ASP A 480 -13.96 5.96 11.71
CA ASP A 480 -15.37 6.36 11.62
C ASP A 480 -15.72 7.50 12.59
N ASP A 481 -15.11 7.52 13.77
CA ASP A 481 -15.31 8.58 14.75
C ASP A 481 -14.57 9.87 14.38
N TYR A 482 -13.35 9.76 13.83
CA TYR A 482 -12.62 10.92 13.29
C TYR A 482 -13.38 11.56 12.13
N MET A 483 -13.95 10.74 11.25
CA MET A 483 -14.75 11.18 10.11
C MET A 483 -16.06 11.85 10.56
N SER A 484 -16.71 11.27 11.57
CA SER A 484 -17.87 11.88 12.23
C SER A 484 -17.53 13.22 12.88
N TRP A 485 -16.32 13.38 13.44
CA TRP A 485 -15.85 14.67 13.97
C TRP A 485 -15.52 15.68 12.85
N LEU A 486 -14.85 15.24 11.79
CA LEU A 486 -14.38 16.11 10.71
C LEU A 486 -15.55 16.65 9.88
N TYR A 487 -16.53 15.80 9.58
CA TYR A 487 -17.67 16.09 8.70
C TYR A 487 -19.02 16.19 9.41
N GLY A 488 -19.06 15.92 10.71
CA GLY A 488 -20.25 16.11 11.54
C GLY A 488 -20.75 17.54 11.47
N LYS A 489 -22.08 17.71 11.40
CA LYS A 489 -22.70 19.03 11.49
C LYS A 489 -22.30 19.66 12.83
N ARG A 490 -21.51 20.71 12.77
CA ARG A 490 -21.25 21.58 13.92
C ARG A 490 -22.51 22.41 14.15
N ASP A 491 -23.13 22.26 15.31
CA ASP A 491 -24.29 23.06 15.74
C ASP A 491 -23.97 24.56 15.84
#